data_AF-A0A6P0XZQ8-F1
#
_entry.id   AF-A0A6P0XZQ8-F1
#
_cell.length_a   1.000
_cell.length_b   1.000
_cell.length_c   1.000
_cell.angle_alpha   90.00
_cell.angle_beta   90.00
_cell.angle_gamma   90.00
#
_symmetry.space_group_name_H-M   'P 1'
#
loop_
_entity.id
_entity.type
_entity.pdbx_description
1 polymer ?
#
loop_
_entity_poly.entity_id
_entity_poly.type
_entity_poly.pdbx_seq_one_letter_code
_entity_poly.pdbx_strand_id
1 'polypeptide(L)' 'LNIFRGHSRAVLSVAISPDSQILASGSLDGTVKLWNLQTGKLLDSLCGYYPVQFTPDGQTLVSGGEGGRILIWKL' A
#
# COMPACT_ATOMS: atom_id res chain seq x y z
N LEU A 1 -9.58 -17.48 4.03
CA LEU A 1 -8.52 -17.06 3.08
C LEU A 1 -9.07 -15.89 2.27
N ASN A 2 -8.52 -14.69 2.41
CA ASN A 2 -8.93 -13.50 1.65
C ASN A 2 -7.93 -13.25 0.52
N ILE A 3 -8.44 -12.99 -0.70
CA ILE A 3 -7.62 -12.74 -1.89
C ILE A 3 -7.98 -11.36 -2.44
N PHE A 4 -7.01 -10.43 -2.42
CA PHE A 4 -7.18 -9.07 -2.94
C PHE A 4 -6.74 -9.03 -4.40
N ARG A 5 -7.71 -8.95 -5.32
CA ARG A 5 -7.46 -8.92 -6.77
C ARG A 5 -7.64 -7.50 -7.29
N GLY A 6 -6.65 -7.00 -8.05
CA GLY A 6 -6.78 -5.70 -8.70
C GLY A 6 -5.48 -5.12 -9.24
N HIS A 7 -4.31 -5.60 -8.79
CA HIS A 7 -3.05 -5.24 -9.43
C HIS A 7 -2.89 -5.95 -10.77
N SER A 8 -2.40 -5.23 -11.78
CA SER A 8 -2.19 -5.76 -13.14
C SER A 8 -0.77 -6.28 -13.36
N ARG A 9 0.15 -6.01 -12.42
CA ARG A 9 1.53 -6.52 -12.39
C ARG A 9 1.89 -7.02 -11.00
N ALA A 10 3.11 -7.56 -10.85
CA ALA A 10 3.59 -8.14 -9.62
C ALA A 10 3.52 -7.16 -8.44
N VAL A 11 2.93 -7.61 -7.34
CA VAL A 11 2.95 -6.90 -6.05
C VAL A 11 4.35 -7.04 -5.47
N LEU A 12 4.98 -5.90 -5.17
CA LEU A 12 6.35 -5.85 -4.66
C LEU A 12 6.41 -5.64 -3.15
N SER A 13 5.38 -5.03 -2.57
CA SER A 13 5.32 -4.77 -1.13
C SER A 13 3.89 -4.79 -0.62
N VAL A 14 3.73 -5.20 0.64
CA VAL A 14 2.47 -5.24 1.37
C VAL A 14 2.66 -4.75 2.80
N ALA A 15 1.60 -4.16 3.33
CA ALA A 15 1.65 -3.42 4.58
C ALA A 15 0.26 -3.42 5.25
N ILE A 16 0.10 -3.98 6.45
CA ILE A 16 -1.09 -3.85 7.31
C ILE A 16 -0.98 -2.70 8.33
N SER A 17 -2.03 -1.87 8.46
CA SER A 17 -2.12 -0.81 9.47
C SER A 17 -2.11 -1.37 10.90
N PRO A 18 -1.70 -0.61 11.93
CA PRO A 18 -1.57 -1.12 13.31
C PRO A 18 -2.89 -1.59 13.92
N ASP A 19 -3.99 -0.93 13.54
CA ASP A 19 -5.35 -1.30 13.93
C ASP A 19 -5.91 -2.49 13.13
N SER A 20 -5.12 -3.05 12.20
CA SER A 20 -5.49 -4.18 11.34
C SER A 20 -6.75 -3.97 10.49
N GLN A 21 -7.10 -2.72 10.19
CA GLN A 21 -8.27 -2.39 9.36
C GLN A 21 -7.93 -2.23 7.88
N ILE A 22 -6.71 -1.78 7.57
CA ILE A 22 -6.29 -1.41 6.22
C ILE A 22 -5.06 -2.22 5.81
N LEU A 23 -5.09 -2.73 4.59
CA LEU A 23 -3.92 -3.27 3.89
C LEU A 23 -3.52 -2.29 2.79
N ALA A 24 -2.26 -1.93 2.70
CA ALA A 24 -1.65 -1.27 1.56
C ALA A 24 -0.85 -2.30 0.75
N SER A 25 -0.94 -2.24 -0.56
CA SER A 25 -0.11 -3.05 -1.47
C SER A 25 0.46 -2.18 -2.59
N GLY A 26 1.76 -2.26 -2.81
CA GLY A 26 2.44 -1.58 -3.92
C GLY A 26 2.81 -2.57 -5.02
N SER A 27 2.63 -2.18 -6.28
CA SER A 27 2.85 -3.05 -7.44
C SER A 27 3.72 -2.40 -8.52
N LEU A 28 4.34 -3.24 -9.33
CA LEU A 28 4.99 -2.85 -10.58
C LEU A 28 4.03 -2.17 -11.58
N ASP A 29 2.71 -2.22 -11.37
CA ASP A 29 1.76 -1.48 -12.18
C ASP A 29 1.76 0.04 -11.92
N GLY A 30 2.65 0.49 -11.03
CA GLY A 30 2.81 1.91 -10.69
C GLY A 30 1.76 2.39 -9.71
N THR A 31 1.03 1.48 -9.06
CA THR A 31 -0.02 1.83 -8.11
C THR A 31 0.25 1.28 -6.71
N VAL A 32 -0.23 2.03 -5.73
CA VAL A 32 -0.46 1.57 -4.36
C VAL A 32 -1.97 1.45 -4.17
N LYS A 33 -2.45 0.27 -3.76
CA LYS A 33 -3.86 0.03 -3.47
C LYS A 33 -4.06 -0.11 -1.97
N LEU A 34 -5.11 0.53 -1.46
CA LEU A 34 -5.57 0.40 -0.08
C LEU A 34 -6.79 -0.49 -0.05
N TRP A 35 -6.82 -1.44 0.87
CA TRP A 35 -7.88 -2.43 1.00
C TRP A 35 -8.41 -2.46 2.42
N ASN A 36 -9.71 -2.64 2.56
CA ASN A 36 -10.30 -2.94 3.85
C ASN A 36 -10.09 -4.43 4.16
N LEU A 37 -9.36 -4.74 5.24
CA LEU A 37 -9.00 -6.11 5.60
C LEU A 37 -10.21 -6.97 5.99
N GLN A 38 -11.23 -6.35 6.58
CA GLN A 38 -12.44 -7.05 7.05
C GLN A 38 -13.34 -7.48 5.89
N THR A 39 -13.48 -6.61 4.87
CA THR A 39 -14.43 -6.80 3.77
C THR A 39 -13.79 -7.27 2.47
N GLY A 40 -12.46 -7.19 2.36
CA GLY A 40 -11.76 -7.51 1.11
C GLY A 40 -11.86 -6.42 0.03
N LYS A 41 -12.56 -5.31 0.30
CA LYS A 41 -12.86 -4.29 -0.70
C LYS A 41 -11.69 -3.34 -0.93
N LEU A 42 -11.48 -2.97 -2.18
CA LEU A 42 -10.61 -1.86 -2.55
C LEU A 42 -11.21 -0.56 -2.00
N LEU A 43 -10.43 0.16 -1.21
CA LEU A 43 -10.79 1.48 -0.69
C LEU A 43 -10.30 2.57 -1.64
N ASP A 44 -9.04 2.47 -2.07
CA ASP A 44 -8.43 3.47 -2.93
C ASP A 44 -7.28 2.90 -3.77
N SER A 45 -6.91 3.61 -4.83
CA SER A 45 -5.81 3.30 -5.74
C SER A 45 -5.03 4.56 -6.09
N LEU A 46 -3.82 4.65 -5.57
CA LEU A 46 -2.91 5.77 -5.74
C LEU A 46 -1.91 5.46 -6.86
N CYS A 47 -1.92 6.24 -7.94
CA CYS A 47 -0.98 6.07 -9.06
C CYS A 47 0.27 6.95 -8.88
N GLY A 48 1.46 6.41 -9.18
CA GLY A 48 2.73 7.16 -9.21
C GLY A 48 3.72 6.88 -8.06
N TYR A 49 3.52 5.82 -7.27
CA TYR A 49 4.31 5.53 -6.06
C TYR A 49 4.93 4.11 -6.12
N TYR A 50 6.27 3.99 -6.11
CA TYR A 50 7.00 2.72 -5.91
C TYR A 50 7.59 2.65 -4.47
N PRO A 51 8.33 1.60 -4.08
CA PRO A 51 7.99 0.67 -2.98
C PRO A 51 7.53 1.31 -1.65
N VAL A 52 6.48 0.74 -1.06
CA VAL A 52 5.90 1.15 0.23
C VAL A 52 6.44 0.32 1.41
N GLN A 53 6.94 0.95 2.48
CA GLN A 53 7.31 0.30 3.76
C GLN A 53 6.65 1.05 4.92
N PHE A 54 6.27 0.37 6.01
CA PHE A 54 5.88 1.09 7.22
C PHE A 54 7.06 1.58 8.04
N THR A 55 6.89 2.72 8.69
CA THR A 55 7.70 3.10 9.83
C THR A 55 7.47 2.16 11.03
N PRO A 56 8.47 1.97 11.91
CA PRO A 56 8.35 1.10 13.09
C PRO A 56 7.25 1.50 14.08
N ASP A 57 6.80 2.76 14.03
CA ASP A 57 5.66 3.26 14.83
C ASP A 57 4.28 2.88 14.24
N GLY A 58 4.26 2.27 13.05
CA GLY A 58 3.06 1.82 12.36
C GLY A 58 2.16 2.92 11.80
N GLN A 59 2.48 4.20 12.02
CA GLN A 59 1.64 5.32 11.61
C GLN A 59 1.89 5.79 10.19
N THR A 60 3.04 5.43 9.60
CA THR A 60 3.46 5.99 8.31
C THR A 60 3.69 4.94 7.23
N LEU A 61 3.05 5.13 6.07
CA LEU A 61 3.44 4.45 4.83
C LEU A 61 4.50 5.28 4.10
N VAL A 62 5.69 4.72 3.90
CA VAL A 62 6.82 5.32 3.19
C VAL A 62 6.89 4.75 1.79
N SER A 63 6.50 5.50 0.75
CA SER A 63 6.68 5.11 -0.66
C SER A 63 7.89 5.82 -1.30
N GLY A 64 8.83 5.08 -1.89
CA GLY A 64 9.89 5.63 -2.74
C GLY A 64 9.46 5.85 -4.20
N GLY A 65 9.18 7.10 -4.58
CA GLY A 65 8.87 7.48 -5.97
C GLY A 65 10.11 7.77 -6.82
N GLU A 66 9.99 7.63 -8.14
CA GLU A 66 11.04 7.95 -9.11
C GLU A 66 11.51 9.41 -8.91
N GLY A 67 12.83 9.62 -8.83
CA GLY A 67 13.45 10.92 -8.50
C GLY A 67 13.83 11.11 -7.03
N GLY A 68 13.89 10.05 -6.21
CA GLY A 68 14.36 10.12 -4.81
C GLY A 68 13.36 10.77 -3.85
N ARG A 69 12.08 10.81 -4.22
CA ARG A 69 11.02 11.40 -3.39
C ARG A 69 10.46 10.34 -2.45
N ILE A 70 10.50 10.63 -1.15
CA ILE A 70 9.87 9.83 -0.11
C ILE A 70 8.53 10.47 0.23
N LEU A 71 7.43 9.74 0.09
CA LEU A 71 6.14 10.15 0.65
C LEU A 71 5.87 9.42 1.95
N ILE A 72 5.61 10.21 2.97
CA ILE A 72 5.25 9.82 4.33
C ILE A 72 3.74 10.06 4.44
N TRP A 73 2.96 8.99 4.45
CA TRP A 73 1.52 9.09 4.69
C TRP A 73 1.23 8.81 6.15
N LYS A 74 0.78 9.81 6.90
CA LYS A 74 0.36 9.63 8.29
C LYS A 74 -1.10 9.17 8.33
N LEU A 75 -1.36 7.99 8.87
CA LEU A 75 -2.71 7.48 9.19
C LEU A 75 -3.06 7.79 10.65
#